data_AF-A0A419HD77-F1
#
_entry.id   AF-A0A419HD77-F1
#
_cell.length_a   1.000
_cell.length_b   1.000
_cell.length_c   1.000
_cell.angle_alpha   90.00
_cell.angle_beta   90.00
_cell.angle_gamma   90.00
#
_symmetry.space_group_name_H-M   'P 1'
#
loop_
_entity.id
_entity.type
_entity.pdbx_description
1 polymer ?
#
loop_
_entity_poly.entity_id
_entity_poly.type
_entity_poly.pdbx_seq_one_letter_code
_entity_poly.pdbx_strand_id
1 'polypeptide(L)'
;MDDQFRTVLISGGRVVRVRRGSMWDLALSDGYQPDEQRLEMPWSLGFLGDVLWLFLPESRPVIRQLLIDNVDEAIEDSSSLFPLSDSEIAREVLWEAMVEPTLQGLPGTAARLTEYCDFLRFLLGVDNKLRVGVEYGKEVLTKYVLDKIDREPYWDMMNAHDPEFASLVRELTN
;
A
#
# COMPACT_ATOMS: atom_id res chain seq x y z
N MET A 1 7.45 4.79 30.83
CA MET A 1 8.52 4.28 29.94
C MET A 1 7.84 3.90 28.62
N ASP A 2 7.28 4.89 27.91
CA ASP A 2 6.36 4.70 26.77
C ASP A 2 6.67 5.73 25.66
N ASP A 3 7.92 6.22 25.63
CA ASP A 3 8.36 7.38 24.85
C ASP A 3 8.83 7.00 23.43
N GLN A 4 8.66 5.72 23.06
CA GLN A 4 9.13 5.15 21.78
C GLN A 4 8.03 5.08 20.71
N PHE A 5 6.79 5.42 21.02
CA PHE A 5 5.66 5.28 20.09
C PHE A 5 4.79 6.55 20.08
N ARG A 6 4.24 6.89 18.91
CA ARG A 6 3.28 7.98 18.68
C ARG A 6 1.98 7.41 18.13
N THR A 7 0.87 7.95 18.59
CA THR A 7 -0.47 7.61 18.09
C THR A 7 -0.84 8.53 16.92
N VAL A 8 -1.38 7.96 15.84
CA VAL A 8 -1.79 8.70 14.65
C VAL A 8 -3.16 8.28 14.14
N LEU A 9 -3.96 9.23 13.66
CA LEU A 9 -5.25 8.99 13.01
C LEU A 9 -5.07 8.86 11.49
N ILE A 10 -5.70 7.86 10.90
CA ILE A 10 -5.78 7.65 9.45
C ILE A 10 -7.23 7.73 8.97
N SER A 11 -7.43 7.88 7.65
CA SER A 11 -8.77 8.02 7.06
C SER A 11 -9.70 6.87 7.46
N GLY A 12 -10.98 7.18 7.71
CA GLY A 12 -11.96 6.21 8.22
C GLY A 12 -12.05 6.11 9.76
N GLY A 13 -11.42 7.03 10.50
CA GLY A 13 -11.53 7.12 11.97
C GLY A 13 -10.67 6.11 12.72
N ARG A 14 -9.76 5.42 12.04
CA ARG A 14 -8.89 4.40 12.63
C ARG A 14 -7.64 5.04 13.23
N VAL A 15 -7.21 4.57 14.40
CA VAL A 15 -6.04 5.07 15.13
C VAL A 15 -4.93 4.03 15.12
N VAL A 16 -3.70 4.41 14.76
CA VAL A 16 -2.53 3.51 14.69
C VAL A 16 -1.43 4.01 15.62
N ARG A 17 -0.79 3.13 16.40
CA ARG A 17 0.47 3.48 17.09
C ARG A 17 1.66 3.12 16.20
N VAL A 18 2.50 4.10 15.93
CA VAL A 18 3.71 3.96 15.13
C VAL A 18 4.94 4.28 15.97
N ARG A 19 6.07 3.64 15.69
CA ARG A 19 7.31 3.87 16.46
C ARG A 19 7.84 5.28 16.16
N ARG A 20 8.27 6.01 17.19
CA ARG A 20 8.94 7.31 16.99
C ARG A 20 10.19 7.11 16.13
N GLY A 21 10.37 7.97 15.12
CA GLY A 21 11.41 7.84 14.10
C GLY A 21 11.13 6.83 12.99
N SER A 22 9.99 6.13 12.99
CA SER A 22 9.53 5.38 11.81
C SER A 22 9.13 6.34 10.69
N MET A 23 9.12 5.86 9.44
CA MET A 23 8.64 6.66 8.31
C MET A 23 7.22 7.19 8.53
N TRP A 24 6.40 6.49 9.30
CA TRP A 24 5.07 6.94 9.71
C TRP A 24 5.08 8.07 10.74
N ASP A 25 5.97 8.04 11.72
CA ASP A 25 6.14 9.15 12.68
C ASP A 25 6.56 10.44 11.97
N LEU A 26 7.37 10.30 10.91
CA LEU A 26 7.76 11.41 10.04
C LEU A 26 6.62 11.85 9.12
N ALA A 27 5.92 10.92 8.47
CA ALA A 27 4.83 11.19 7.51
C ALA A 27 3.61 11.89 8.08
N LEU A 28 3.40 11.78 9.38
CA LEU A 28 2.19 12.20 10.05
C LEU A 28 2.46 13.25 11.15
N SER A 29 3.64 13.87 11.09
CA SER A 29 4.09 14.86 12.07
C SER A 29 3.51 16.26 11.81
N ASP A 30 2.19 16.43 11.92
CA ASP A 30 1.58 17.73 12.25
C ASP A 30 0.14 17.61 12.79
N GLY A 31 0.00 17.88 14.09
CA GLY A 31 -1.19 18.50 14.70
C GLY A 31 -2.56 17.80 14.61
N TYR A 32 -2.75 16.64 15.25
CA TYR A 32 -4.10 16.19 15.64
C TYR A 32 -4.08 15.23 16.85
N GLN A 33 -5.02 15.40 17.80
CA GLN A 33 -5.20 14.54 18.98
C GLN A 33 -6.33 13.51 18.76
N PRO A 34 -6.18 12.23 19.14
CA PRO A 34 -7.09 11.16 18.72
C PRO A 34 -8.13 10.75 19.78
N ASP A 35 -9.32 10.37 19.32
CA ASP A 35 -10.30 9.53 20.03
C ASP A 35 -10.24 8.07 19.54
N GLU A 36 -10.63 7.13 20.40
CA GLU A 36 -10.19 5.74 20.50
C GLU A 36 -10.66 4.77 19.39
N GLN A 37 -9.70 4.16 18.66
CA GLN A 37 -9.78 2.78 18.12
C GLN A 37 -8.41 2.31 17.60
N ARG A 38 -7.66 1.55 18.42
CA ARG A 38 -6.23 1.23 18.27
C ARG A 38 -5.95 0.06 17.29
N LEU A 39 -5.10 0.27 16.30
CA LEU A 39 -4.39 -0.75 15.52
C LEU A 39 -2.89 -0.66 15.88
N GLU A 40 -2.32 -1.71 16.44
CA GLU A 40 -0.88 -1.77 16.78
C GLU A 40 -0.18 -2.77 15.84
N MET A 41 0.98 -2.41 15.30
CA MET A 41 1.85 -3.34 14.56
C MET A 41 3.27 -3.30 15.16
N PRO A 42 3.72 -4.38 15.83
CA PRO A 42 5.00 -4.38 16.56
C PRO A 42 6.23 -4.45 15.64
N TRP A 43 6.04 -4.81 14.36
CA TRP A 43 7.10 -4.97 13.36
C TRP A 43 6.78 -4.17 12.10
N SER A 44 7.81 -3.59 11.48
CA SER A 44 7.70 -2.84 10.23
C SER A 44 8.08 -3.75 9.06
N LEU A 45 7.24 -3.78 8.02
CA LEU A 45 7.42 -4.55 6.79
C LEU A 45 7.96 -3.69 5.63
N GLY A 46 8.18 -2.41 5.87
CA GLY A 46 8.47 -1.42 4.82
C GLY A 46 7.27 -0.49 4.64
N PHE A 47 7.43 0.61 3.92
CA PHE A 47 6.36 1.61 3.81
C PHE A 47 5.11 0.99 3.19
N LEU A 48 5.23 0.36 2.02
CA LEU A 48 4.09 -0.17 1.31
C LEU A 48 3.53 -1.41 2.01
N GLY A 49 4.39 -2.26 2.56
CA GLY A 49 3.99 -3.43 3.35
C GLY A 49 3.13 -3.06 4.56
N ASP A 50 3.54 -2.02 5.31
CA ASP A 50 2.79 -1.52 6.45
C ASP A 50 1.44 -0.93 6.03
N VAL A 51 1.40 -0.15 4.93
CA VAL A 51 0.14 0.42 4.44
C VAL A 51 -0.82 -0.71 4.06
N LEU A 52 -0.38 -1.67 3.25
CA LEU A 52 -1.26 -2.76 2.82
C LEU A 52 -1.76 -3.58 4.01
N TRP A 53 -0.89 -3.88 4.98
CA TRP A 53 -1.26 -4.62 6.18
C TRP A 53 -2.36 -3.93 7.01
N LEU A 54 -2.26 -2.61 7.15
CA LEU A 54 -3.17 -1.79 7.96
C LEU A 54 -4.50 -1.53 7.24
N PHE A 55 -4.47 -1.29 5.93
CA PHE A 55 -5.63 -0.81 5.18
C PHE A 55 -6.36 -1.90 4.41
N LEU A 56 -5.66 -2.94 3.96
CA LEU A 56 -6.23 -4.02 3.14
C LEU A 56 -5.99 -5.39 3.81
N PRO A 57 -6.86 -5.83 4.74
CA PRO A 57 -6.69 -7.08 5.48
C PRO A 57 -6.49 -8.32 4.61
N GLU A 58 -7.06 -8.33 3.41
CA GLU A 58 -6.92 -9.37 2.39
C GLU A 58 -5.50 -9.51 1.83
N SER A 59 -4.63 -8.49 2.00
CA SER A 59 -3.21 -8.57 1.62
C SER A 59 -2.39 -9.44 2.56
N ARG A 60 -2.85 -9.60 3.81
CA ARG A 60 -2.08 -10.23 4.90
C ARG A 60 -1.67 -11.68 4.62
N PRO A 61 -2.52 -12.56 4.03
CA PRO A 61 -2.10 -13.91 3.68
C PRO A 61 -0.96 -13.94 2.66
N VAL A 62 -0.98 -13.02 1.68
CA VAL A 62 0.06 -12.93 0.64
C VAL A 62 1.36 -12.41 1.25
N ILE A 63 1.29 -11.32 2.02
CA ILE A 63 2.44 -10.77 2.76
C ILE A 63 3.04 -11.82 3.70
N ARG A 64 2.20 -12.60 4.40
CA ARG A 64 2.66 -13.69 5.26
C ARG A 64 3.43 -14.74 4.46
N GLN A 65 2.96 -15.09 3.27
CA GLN A 65 3.65 -16.08 2.44
C GLN A 65 5.02 -15.55 1.98
N LEU A 66 5.09 -14.30 1.52
CA LEU A 66 6.37 -13.67 1.15
C LEU A 66 7.37 -13.64 2.30
N LEU A 67 6.91 -13.38 3.53
CA LEU A 67 7.77 -13.43 4.70
C LEU A 67 8.27 -14.84 5.02
N ILE A 68 7.45 -15.87 4.81
CA ILE A 68 7.86 -17.26 4.98
C ILE A 68 8.92 -17.62 3.94
N ASP A 69 8.64 -17.33 2.68
CA ASP A 69 9.54 -17.63 1.56
C ASP A 69 10.90 -16.94 1.73
N ASN A 70 10.90 -15.66 2.16
CA ASN A 70 12.13 -14.91 2.45
C ASN A 70 12.94 -15.50 3.61
N VAL A 71 12.27 -16.00 4.65
CA VAL A 71 12.95 -16.67 5.78
C VAL A 71 13.53 -18.01 5.34
N ASP A 72 12.77 -18.79 4.56
CA ASP A 72 13.20 -20.10 4.08
C ASP A 72 14.42 -19.94 3.14
N GLU A 73 14.40 -18.99 2.20
CA GLU A 73 15.53 -18.67 1.33
C GLU A 73 16.78 -18.26 2.13
N ALA A 74 16.61 -17.41 3.15
CA ALA A 74 17.72 -16.99 4.00
C ALA A 74 18.35 -18.17 4.78
N ILE A 75 17.53 -19.13 5.21
CA ILE A 75 18.00 -20.36 5.87
C ILE A 75 18.73 -21.26 4.86
N GLU A 76 18.15 -21.51 3.70
CA GLU A 76 18.72 -22.37 2.65
C GLU A 76 20.08 -21.86 2.18
N ASP A 77 20.20 -20.55 1.95
CA ASP A 77 21.42 -19.91 1.47
C ASP A 77 22.41 -19.52 2.58
N SER A 78 22.07 -19.81 3.85
CA SER A 78 22.86 -19.35 5.01
C SER A 78 23.16 -17.86 4.99
N SER A 79 22.19 -17.06 4.55
CA SER A 79 22.31 -15.62 4.35
C SER A 79 21.62 -14.83 5.47
N SER A 80 21.72 -13.50 5.40
CA SER A 80 21.02 -12.62 6.35
C SER A 80 19.59 -12.37 5.87
N LEU A 81 18.65 -12.26 6.81
CA LEU A 81 17.29 -11.84 6.49
C LEU A 81 17.27 -10.38 6.03
N PHE A 82 16.65 -10.10 4.89
CA PHE A 82 16.45 -8.75 4.38
C PHE A 82 14.98 -8.34 4.48
N PRO A 83 14.67 -7.05 4.71
CA PRO A 83 13.29 -6.58 4.64
C PRO A 83 12.70 -6.81 3.24
N LEU A 84 11.42 -7.16 3.17
CA LEU A 84 10.68 -7.20 1.90
C LEU A 84 10.76 -5.82 1.24
N SER A 85 11.07 -5.81 -0.05
CA SER A 85 11.22 -4.54 -0.77
C SER A 85 9.85 -3.97 -1.15
N ASP A 86 9.69 -2.64 -1.12
CA ASP A 86 8.45 -2.00 -1.57
C ASP A 86 8.12 -2.35 -3.04
N SER A 87 9.14 -2.61 -3.87
CA SER A 87 8.97 -3.08 -5.26
C SER A 87 8.31 -4.45 -5.33
N GLU A 88 8.74 -5.38 -4.49
CA GLU A 88 8.20 -6.74 -4.40
C GLU A 88 6.79 -6.71 -3.83
N ILE A 89 6.54 -5.91 -2.78
CA ILE A 89 5.21 -5.69 -2.25
C ILE A 89 4.25 -5.10 -3.30
N ALA A 90 4.70 -4.09 -4.05
CA ALA A 90 3.88 -3.47 -5.09
C ALA A 90 3.54 -4.46 -6.22
N ARG A 91 4.51 -5.28 -6.62
CA ARG A 91 4.33 -6.26 -7.69
C ARG A 91 3.49 -7.45 -7.23
N GLU A 92 3.93 -8.16 -6.21
CA GLU A 92 3.37 -9.47 -5.83
C GLU A 92 2.07 -9.32 -5.03
N VAL A 93 2.03 -8.37 -4.10
CA VAL A 93 0.86 -8.18 -3.24
C VAL A 93 -0.17 -7.30 -3.93
N LEU A 94 0.21 -6.06 -4.26
CA LEU A 94 -0.76 -5.06 -4.72
C LEU A 94 -1.20 -5.33 -6.16
N TRP A 95 -0.27 -5.58 -7.09
CA TRP A 95 -0.65 -5.88 -8.47
C TRP A 95 -1.15 -7.31 -8.66
N GLU A 96 -0.27 -8.31 -8.53
CA GLU A 96 -0.52 -9.70 -8.95
C GLU A 96 -1.63 -10.37 -8.12
N ALA A 97 -1.64 -10.18 -6.80
CA ALA A 97 -2.61 -10.84 -5.94
C ALA A 97 -3.93 -10.06 -5.77
N MET A 98 -3.97 -8.76 -6.08
CA MET A 98 -5.11 -7.90 -5.74
C MET A 98 -5.70 -7.17 -6.95
N VAL A 99 -4.97 -6.20 -7.53
CA VAL A 99 -5.52 -5.33 -8.58
C VAL A 99 -5.78 -6.10 -9.87
N GLU A 100 -4.84 -6.91 -10.34
CA GLU A 100 -5.00 -7.65 -11.60
C GLU A 100 -6.15 -8.65 -11.58
N PRO A 101 -6.29 -9.53 -10.56
CA PRO A 101 -7.44 -10.43 -10.46
C PRO A 101 -8.77 -9.68 -10.35
N THR A 102 -8.76 -8.50 -9.72
CA THR A 102 -9.95 -7.65 -9.59
C THR A 102 -10.35 -7.06 -10.93
N LEU A 103 -9.41 -6.61 -11.77
CA LEU A 103 -9.69 -6.17 -13.13
C LEU A 103 -10.20 -7.31 -14.00
N GLN A 104 -9.55 -8.49 -13.93
CA GLN A 104 -9.92 -9.66 -14.71
C GLN A 104 -11.28 -10.27 -14.30
N GLY A 105 -11.71 -10.05 -13.06
CA GLY A 105 -13.00 -10.51 -12.53
C GLY A 105 -14.20 -9.63 -12.88
N LEU A 106 -14.01 -8.55 -13.65
CA LEU A 106 -15.10 -7.66 -14.02
C LEU A 106 -16.16 -8.38 -14.87
N PRO A 107 -17.46 -8.06 -14.68
CA PRO A 107 -17.99 -7.01 -13.80
C PRO A 107 -18.20 -7.43 -12.33
N GLY A 108 -17.96 -8.71 -11.97
CA GLY A 108 -18.29 -9.26 -10.65
C GLY A 108 -17.51 -8.66 -9.47
N THR A 109 -16.41 -7.97 -9.76
CA THR A 109 -15.46 -7.39 -8.80
C THR A 109 -15.52 -5.86 -8.75
N ALA A 110 -16.47 -5.21 -9.43
CA ALA A 110 -16.54 -3.76 -9.60
C ALA A 110 -16.45 -2.97 -8.26
N ALA A 111 -17.16 -3.39 -7.22
CA ALA A 111 -17.11 -2.74 -5.91
C ALA A 111 -15.70 -2.79 -5.29
N ARG A 112 -15.02 -3.94 -5.42
CA ARG A 112 -13.64 -4.10 -4.94
C ARG A 112 -12.66 -3.26 -5.75
N LEU A 113 -12.88 -3.14 -7.06
CA LEU A 113 -12.07 -2.27 -7.91
C LEU A 113 -12.16 -0.81 -7.48
N THR A 114 -13.36 -0.32 -7.15
CA THR A 114 -13.55 1.02 -6.59
C THR A 114 -12.77 1.21 -5.27
N GLU A 115 -12.85 0.25 -4.34
CA GLU A 115 -12.08 0.29 -3.09
C GLU A 115 -10.56 0.39 -3.35
N TYR A 116 -10.05 -0.32 -4.34
CA TYR A 116 -8.63 -0.26 -4.72
C TYR A 116 -8.24 1.04 -5.42
N CYS A 117 -9.09 1.60 -6.29
CA CYS A 117 -8.84 2.92 -6.89
C CYS A 117 -8.75 4.00 -5.81
N ASP A 118 -9.65 3.99 -4.84
CA ASP A 118 -9.64 4.95 -3.73
C ASP A 118 -8.40 4.77 -2.84
N PHE A 119 -8.01 3.53 -2.58
CA PHE A 119 -6.76 3.22 -1.88
C PHE A 119 -5.51 3.72 -2.64
N LEU A 120 -5.47 3.56 -3.96
CA LEU A 120 -4.37 4.05 -4.80
C LEU A 120 -4.34 5.59 -4.84
N ARG A 121 -5.49 6.27 -4.96
CA ARG A 121 -5.57 7.75 -4.82
C ARG A 121 -5.01 8.23 -3.48
N PHE A 122 -5.35 7.53 -2.40
CA PHE A 122 -4.82 7.80 -1.07
C PHE A 122 -3.29 7.66 -1.01
N LEU A 123 -2.74 6.56 -1.55
CA LEU A 123 -1.30 6.32 -1.60
C LEU A 123 -0.55 7.35 -2.44
N LEU A 124 -1.14 7.81 -3.55
CA LEU A 124 -0.57 8.83 -4.43
C LEU A 124 -0.64 10.25 -3.83
N GLY A 125 -1.30 10.41 -2.68
CA GLY A 125 -1.39 11.69 -1.99
C GLY A 125 -2.36 12.68 -2.64
N VAL A 126 -3.26 12.22 -3.53
CA VAL A 126 -4.27 13.07 -4.20
C VAL A 126 -5.17 13.76 -3.16
N ASP A 127 -5.45 13.07 -2.05
CA ASP A 127 -6.25 13.61 -0.92
C ASP A 127 -5.43 14.38 0.13
N ASN A 128 -4.16 14.73 -0.13
CA ASN A 128 -3.31 15.58 0.72
C ASN A 128 -3.04 15.10 2.17
N LYS A 129 -3.31 13.83 2.50
CA LYS A 129 -3.16 13.31 3.88
C LYS A 129 -1.82 12.63 4.19
N LEU A 130 -1.00 12.31 3.20
CA LEU A 130 0.34 11.75 3.36
C LEU A 130 1.34 12.73 2.76
N ARG A 131 2.31 13.22 3.54
CA ARG A 131 3.30 14.23 3.09
C ARG A 131 4.76 13.73 3.05
N VAL A 132 5.09 12.58 3.66
CA VAL A 132 6.48 12.06 3.68
C VAL A 132 6.51 10.64 3.12
N GLY A 133 7.55 10.32 2.34
CA GLY A 133 7.70 9.04 1.64
C GLY A 133 6.94 8.94 0.31
N VAL A 134 6.14 9.97 -0.01
CA VAL A 134 5.23 10.00 -1.16
C VAL A 134 5.96 9.89 -2.49
N GLU A 135 7.11 10.53 -2.69
CA GLU A 135 7.79 10.49 -4.00
C GLU A 135 8.41 9.12 -4.29
N TYR A 136 9.08 8.49 -3.33
CA TYR A 136 9.59 7.13 -3.51
C TYR A 136 8.45 6.10 -3.64
N GLY A 137 7.41 6.23 -2.81
CA GLY A 137 6.21 5.38 -2.91
C GLY A 137 5.50 5.55 -4.26
N LYS A 138 5.39 6.77 -4.77
CA LYS A 138 4.86 7.07 -6.11
C LYS A 138 5.70 6.42 -7.19
N GLU A 139 7.02 6.55 -7.17
CA GLU A 139 7.89 5.91 -8.18
C GLU A 139 7.69 4.38 -8.22
N VAL A 140 7.63 3.74 -7.05
CA VAL A 140 7.36 2.30 -6.94
C VAL A 140 5.97 1.96 -7.49
N LEU A 141 4.94 2.70 -7.09
CA LEU A 141 3.57 2.47 -7.57
C LEU A 141 3.44 2.71 -9.08
N THR A 142 4.04 3.77 -9.60
CA THR A 142 4.06 4.07 -11.04
C THR A 142 4.66 2.91 -11.80
N LYS A 143 5.83 2.43 -11.38
CA LYS A 143 6.56 1.37 -12.09
C LYS A 143 5.88 0.00 -12.02
N TYR A 144 5.33 -0.38 -10.88
CA TYR A 144 4.87 -1.76 -10.65
C TYR A 144 3.34 -1.94 -10.75
N VAL A 145 2.58 -0.85 -10.66
CA VAL A 145 1.11 -0.87 -10.67
C VAL A 145 0.55 0.02 -11.79
N LEU A 146 0.85 1.33 -11.80
CA LEU A 146 0.17 2.26 -12.72
C LEU A 146 0.57 2.05 -14.18
N ASP A 147 1.85 1.80 -14.47
CA ASP A 147 2.32 1.46 -15.83
C ASP A 147 1.65 0.20 -16.38
N LYS A 148 1.24 -0.73 -15.51
CA LYS A 148 0.47 -1.90 -15.93
C LYS A 148 -1.00 -1.56 -16.22
N ILE A 149 -1.60 -0.67 -15.42
CA ILE A 149 -2.96 -0.17 -15.65
C ILE A 149 -3.05 0.63 -16.96
N ASP A 150 -2.03 1.43 -17.29
CA ASP A 150 -2.00 2.26 -18.50
C ASP A 150 -1.82 1.45 -19.81
N ARG A 151 -1.61 0.14 -19.70
CA ARG A 151 -1.44 -0.76 -20.85
C ARG A 151 -2.73 -1.53 -21.16
N GLU A 152 -2.92 -1.89 -22.42
CA GLU A 152 -3.96 -2.83 -22.79
C GLU A 152 -3.70 -4.22 -22.17
N PRO A 153 -4.74 -4.95 -21.74
CA PRO A 153 -6.16 -4.60 -21.82
C PRO A 153 -6.69 -3.79 -20.63
N TYR A 154 -5.85 -3.52 -19.63
CA TYR A 154 -6.28 -2.94 -18.35
C TYR A 154 -6.70 -1.49 -18.45
N TRP A 155 -6.14 -0.74 -19.41
CA TRP A 155 -6.55 0.63 -19.69
C TRP A 155 -8.05 0.72 -19.99
N ASP A 156 -8.55 -0.08 -20.93
CA ASP A 156 -9.95 -0.03 -21.35
C ASP A 156 -10.90 -0.43 -20.22
N MET A 157 -10.51 -1.45 -19.44
CA MET A 157 -11.26 -1.89 -18.27
C MET A 157 -11.36 -0.78 -17.22
N MET A 158 -10.21 -0.14 -16.91
CA MET A 158 -10.16 0.93 -15.92
C MET A 158 -10.90 2.17 -16.41
N ASN A 159 -10.71 2.58 -17.66
CA ASN A 159 -11.35 3.75 -18.24
C ASN A 159 -12.88 3.59 -18.34
N ALA A 160 -13.37 2.36 -18.55
CA ALA A 160 -14.80 2.07 -18.51
C ALA A 160 -15.38 2.09 -17.08
N HIS A 161 -14.61 1.69 -16.07
CA HIS A 161 -15.07 1.59 -14.68
C HIS A 161 -14.90 2.89 -13.89
N ASP A 162 -13.72 3.49 -13.94
CA ASP A 162 -13.32 4.72 -13.24
C ASP A 162 -12.46 5.60 -14.17
N PRO A 163 -13.09 6.39 -15.05
CA PRO A 163 -12.37 7.23 -16.03
C PRO A 163 -11.53 8.33 -15.38
N GLU A 164 -11.91 8.80 -14.20
CA GLU A 164 -11.15 9.81 -13.46
C GLU A 164 -9.83 9.21 -12.95
N PHE A 165 -9.88 7.99 -12.37
CA PHE A 165 -8.65 7.29 -11.99
C PHE A 165 -7.79 6.92 -13.19
N ALA A 166 -8.40 6.49 -14.29
CA ALA A 166 -7.67 6.20 -15.52
C ALA A 166 -6.93 7.44 -16.05
N SER A 167 -7.56 8.62 -16.05
CA SER A 167 -6.90 9.87 -16.43
C SER A 167 -5.70 10.19 -15.52
N LEU A 168 -5.87 10.03 -14.21
CA LEU A 168 -4.77 10.22 -13.24
C LEU A 168 -3.61 9.26 -13.51
N VAL A 169 -3.90 7.99 -13.80
CA VAL A 169 -2.87 7.00 -14.14
C VAL A 169 -2.04 7.49 -15.33
N ARG A 170 -2.68 7.94 -16.41
CA ARG A 170 -1.98 8.48 -17.59
C ARG A 170 -1.15 9.73 -17.29
N GLU A 171 -1.63 10.63 -16.45
CA GLU A 171 -0.86 11.81 -16.06
C GLU A 171 0.42 11.45 -15.30
N LEU A 172 0.43 10.31 -14.61
CA LEU A 172 1.56 9.85 -13.79
C LEU A 172 2.51 8.90 -14.52
N THR A 173 2.12 8.34 -15.68
CA THR A 173 2.92 7.39 -16.47
C THR A 173 3.53 8.01 -17.74
N ASN A 174 3.10 9.21 -18.16
CA ASN A 174 3.63 9.96 -19.30
C ASN A 174 4.63 11.06 -18.87
#